data_AF-A0A7J9FMV0-F1
#
_entry.id   AF-A0A7J9FMV0-F1
#
_cell.length_a   1.000
_cell.length_b   1.000
_cell.length_c   1.000
_cell.angle_alpha   90.00
_cell.angle_beta   90.00
_cell.angle_gamma   90.00
#
_symmetry.space_group_name_H-M   'P 1'
#
loop_
_entity.id
_entity.type
_entity.pdbx_description
1 polymer ?
#
loop_
_entity_poly.entity_id
_entity_poly.type
_entity_poly.pdbx_seq_one_letter_code
_entity_poly.pdbx_strand_id
1 'polypeptide(L)'
;MHANEEVRTGRVEPRREVVCVLGASGYITSWLVNLLLQHEYSINATVRDPHDLKKTELIEEESFDLVVEGRIGVFHTSSLCYFDVKDPQAEMVEPVVKGTLNVLGSYAKVPSIKGVLITFSIAAVILIGKPLADDVVVDETWFSDPIVCEKLKVFDFLLSSLITLAKKVDWKFVEENGINMVTINPCMVLGPLLRSTLNASVEPIVNLV
;
A
#
# COMPACT_ATOMS: atom_id res chain seq x y z
N MET A 1 62.95 16.97 -5.00
CA MET A 1 61.49 17.09 -5.15
C MET A 1 60.89 15.76 -4.73
N HIS A 2 60.46 15.64 -3.47
CA HIS A 2 59.69 14.49 -2.99
C HIS A 2 58.23 14.92 -2.94
N ALA A 3 57.37 14.24 -3.70
CA ALA A 3 55.93 14.42 -3.65
C ALA A 3 55.38 13.70 -2.42
N ASN A 4 54.62 14.42 -1.59
CA ASN A 4 53.75 13.85 -0.56
C ASN A 4 52.43 13.47 -1.24
N GLU A 5 52.14 12.18 -1.35
CA GLU A 5 50.78 11.69 -1.60
C GLU A 5 50.08 11.53 -0.23
N GLU A 6 49.17 12.44 0.07
CA GLU A 6 48.21 12.25 1.16
C GLU A 6 47.18 11.19 0.74
N VAL A 7 47.29 10.00 1.31
CA VAL A 7 46.26 8.97 1.22
C VAL A 7 45.05 9.43 2.05
N ARG A 8 44.04 10.00 1.38
CA ARG A 8 42.72 10.25 1.98
C ARG A 8 42.00 8.91 2.18
N THR A 9 42.07 8.37 3.39
CA THR A 9 41.20 7.28 3.83
C THR A 9 39.78 7.83 4.02
N GLY A 10 39.00 7.88 2.94
CA GLY A 10 37.56 8.12 3.03
C GLY A 10 36.91 7.00 3.83
N ARG A 11 36.23 7.32 4.94
CA ARG A 11 35.33 6.38 5.59
C ARG A 11 34.24 6.03 4.58
N VAL A 12 34.20 4.78 4.13
CA VAL A 12 33.06 4.25 3.38
C VAL A 12 31.93 4.13 4.39
N GLU A 13 30.99 5.07 4.37
CA GLU A 13 29.78 4.91 5.16
C GLU A 13 29.05 3.62 4.72
N PRO A 14 28.53 2.82 5.66
CA PRO A 14 27.78 1.63 5.30
C PRO A 14 26.62 2.04 4.38
N ARG A 15 26.47 1.34 3.24
CA ARG A 15 25.35 1.60 2.32
C ARG A 15 24.05 1.43 3.09
N ARG A 16 23.32 2.53 3.29
CA ARG A 16 21.95 2.50 3.82
C ARG A 16 21.09 1.63 2.91
N GLU A 17 20.38 0.69 3.51
CA GLU A 17 19.39 -0.10 2.79
C GLU A 17 18.32 0.83 2.20
N VAL A 18 17.94 0.58 0.94
CA VAL A 18 16.95 1.41 0.23
C VAL A 18 15.63 0.66 0.16
N VAL A 19 14.56 1.32 0.62
CA VAL A 19 13.18 0.82 0.52
C VAL A 19 12.35 1.70 -0.41
N CYS A 20 11.32 1.11 -1.02
CA CYS A 20 10.36 1.83 -1.83
C CYS A 20 9.05 2.03 -1.06
N VAL A 21 8.49 3.24 -1.05
CA VAL A 21 7.16 3.54 -0.51
C VAL A 21 6.27 4.08 -1.61
N LEU A 22 5.26 3.32 -1.97
CA LEU A 22 4.29 3.70 -2.99
C LEU A 22 3.13 4.47 -2.34
N GLY A 23 2.79 5.64 -2.92
CA GLY A 23 1.72 6.49 -2.40
C GLY A 23 2.10 7.24 -1.13
N ALA A 24 3.32 7.77 -1.06
CA ALA A 24 3.89 8.45 0.11
C ALA A 24 3.12 9.69 0.60
N SER A 25 2.18 10.21 -0.19
CA SER A 25 1.30 11.33 0.16
C SER A 25 0.10 10.95 1.04
N GLY A 26 -0.14 9.65 1.26
CA GLY A 26 -1.21 9.14 2.11
C GLY A 26 -0.96 9.30 3.61
N TYR A 27 -2.01 9.15 4.41
CA TYR A 27 -1.92 9.33 5.86
C TYR A 27 -0.99 8.30 6.52
N ILE A 28 -1.27 7.00 6.35
CA ILE A 28 -0.45 5.91 6.90
C ILE A 28 0.97 5.96 6.33
N THR A 29 1.10 6.20 5.02
CA THR A 29 2.39 6.23 4.34
C THR A 29 3.27 7.40 4.74
N SER A 30 2.70 8.57 5.01
CA SER A 30 3.49 9.71 5.50
C SER A 30 4.15 9.41 6.85
N TRP A 31 3.43 8.74 7.75
CA TRP A 31 3.98 8.25 9.02
C TRP A 31 5.00 7.14 8.82
N LEU A 32 4.74 6.20 7.91
CA LEU A 32 5.68 5.14 7.56
C LEU A 32 7.00 5.72 7.03
N VAL A 33 6.94 6.70 6.12
CA VAL A 33 8.12 7.42 5.61
C VAL A 33 8.88 8.08 6.76
N ASN A 34 8.18 8.78 7.65
CA ASN A 34 8.81 9.41 8.81
C ASN A 34 9.54 8.39 9.70
N LEU A 35 8.92 7.25 10.00
CA LEU A 35 9.52 6.17 10.79
C LEU A 35 10.74 5.55 10.09
N LEU A 36 10.63 5.25 8.79
CA LEU A 36 11.74 4.70 8.01
C LEU A 36 12.96 5.64 8.00
N LEU A 37 12.75 6.95 7.87
CA LEU A 37 13.82 7.94 7.95
C LEU A 37 14.46 8.00 9.35
N GLN A 38 13.65 7.91 10.41
CA GLN A 38 14.15 7.85 11.79
C GLN A 38 15.00 6.61 12.06
N HIS A 39 14.72 5.51 11.37
CA HIS A 39 15.50 4.26 11.42
C HIS A 39 16.63 4.20 10.37
N GLU A 40 17.03 5.34 9.81
CA GLU A 40 18.17 5.49 8.90
C GLU A 40 18.05 4.74 7.56
N TYR A 41 16.83 4.42 7.12
CA TYR A 41 16.60 3.90 5.77
C TYR A 41 16.68 5.03 4.73
N SER A 42 17.19 4.67 3.56
CA SER A 42 17.02 5.49 2.35
C SER A 42 15.69 5.14 1.70
N ILE A 43 14.94 6.15 1.23
CA ILE A 43 13.58 5.94 0.74
C ILE A 43 13.44 6.45 -0.68
N ASN A 44 12.93 5.58 -1.55
CA ASN A 44 12.32 5.98 -2.82
C ASN A 44 10.81 6.06 -2.65
N ALA A 45 10.27 7.27 -2.70
CA ALA A 45 8.85 7.51 -2.51
C ALA A 45 8.18 7.86 -3.84
N THR A 46 7.04 7.24 -4.15
CA THR A 46 6.17 7.71 -5.24
C THR A 46 5.01 8.50 -4.66
N VAL A 47 4.64 9.59 -5.34
CA VAL A 47 3.49 10.43 -5.00
C VAL A 47 2.64 10.59 -6.24
N ARG A 48 1.32 10.54 -6.07
CA ARG A 48 0.42 10.90 -7.17
C ARG A 48 0.53 12.39 -7.44
N ASP A 49 0.48 12.78 -8.72
CA ASP A 49 0.35 14.18 -9.10
C ASP A 49 -1.00 14.72 -8.59
N PRO A 50 -1.02 15.74 -7.71
CA PRO A 50 -2.26 16.34 -7.25
C PRO A 50 -3.06 17.03 -8.37
N HIS A 51 -2.45 17.34 -9.52
CA HIS A 51 -3.11 17.97 -10.67
C HIS A 51 -3.66 16.96 -11.67
N ASP A 52 -3.30 15.68 -11.55
CA ASP A 52 -3.79 14.62 -12.42
C ASP A 52 -4.20 13.38 -11.60
N LEU A 53 -5.39 13.49 -10.99
CA LEU A 53 -6.01 12.40 -10.23
C LEU A 53 -6.36 11.18 -11.11
N LYS A 54 -6.36 11.33 -12.44
CA LYS A 54 -6.60 10.23 -13.39
C LYS A 54 -5.32 9.51 -13.79
N LYS A 55 -4.15 10.08 -13.52
CA LYS A 55 -2.87 9.44 -13.79
C LYS A 55 -2.65 8.29 -12.83
N THR A 56 -3.13 7.14 -13.24
CA THR A 56 -2.86 5.86 -12.60
C THR A 56 -1.48 5.38 -13.04
N GLU A 57 -0.42 6.01 -12.54
CA GLU A 57 0.97 5.56 -12.77
C GLU A 57 1.15 4.09 -12.36
N LEU A 58 0.26 3.57 -11.51
CA LEU A 58 0.17 2.16 -11.13
C LEU A 58 -0.10 1.19 -12.31
N ILE A 59 -0.76 1.63 -13.39
CA ILE A 59 -1.33 0.75 -14.43
C ILE A 59 -0.44 0.60 -15.67
N GLU A 60 0.52 1.52 -15.87
CA GLU A 60 1.46 1.45 -16.98
C GLU A 60 2.45 0.30 -16.75
N GLU A 61 2.47 -0.68 -17.65
CA GLU A 61 3.35 -1.84 -17.56
C GLU A 61 4.82 -1.39 -17.44
N GLU A 62 5.59 -2.07 -16.58
CA GLU A 62 7.02 -1.79 -16.34
C GLU A 62 7.36 -0.42 -15.72
N SER A 63 6.35 0.41 -15.40
CA SER A 63 6.55 1.72 -14.76
C SER A 63 7.26 1.65 -13.41
N PHE A 64 7.23 0.48 -12.73
CA PHE A 64 7.88 0.28 -11.44
C PHE A 64 9.25 -0.39 -11.51
N ASP A 65 9.69 -0.90 -12.67
CA ASP A 65 10.94 -1.68 -12.77
C ASP A 65 12.15 -0.87 -12.28
N LEU A 66 12.26 0.40 -12.69
CA LEU A 66 13.31 1.33 -12.22
C LEU A 66 13.14 1.73 -10.74
N VAL A 67 11.89 1.81 -10.28
CA VAL A 67 11.55 2.19 -8.90
C VAL A 67 12.01 1.10 -7.93
N VAL A 68 11.83 -0.18 -8.31
CA VAL A 68 12.14 -1.32 -7.47
C VAL A 68 13.59 -1.77 -7.55
N GLU A 69 14.38 -1.33 -8.55
CA GLU A 69 15.69 -1.92 -8.91
C GLU A 69 16.65 -2.18 -7.73
N GLY A 70 17.61 -1.36 -7.31
CA GLY A 70 18.53 -1.75 -6.20
C GLY A 70 17.93 -1.81 -4.77
N ARG A 71 16.67 -2.23 -4.56
CA ARG A 71 15.88 -2.00 -3.32
C ARG A 71 15.65 -3.33 -2.60
N ILE A 72 15.48 -3.23 -1.28
CA ILE A 72 15.37 -4.40 -0.39
C ILE A 72 13.94 -4.70 0.05
N GLY A 73 13.00 -3.75 -0.11
CA GLY A 73 11.62 -3.90 0.31
C GLY A 73 10.71 -2.85 -0.30
N VAL A 74 9.44 -3.21 -0.49
CA VAL A 74 8.41 -2.33 -1.07
C VAL A 74 7.23 -2.23 -0.12
N PHE A 75 6.79 -1.01 0.17
CA PHE A 75 5.58 -0.72 0.91
C PHE A 75 4.51 -0.19 -0.05
N HIS A 76 3.51 -1.01 -0.31
CA HIS A 76 2.41 -0.69 -1.20
C HIS A 76 1.17 -0.32 -0.40
N THR A 77 0.80 0.96 -0.43
CA THR A 77 -0.37 1.46 0.30
C THR A 77 -1.34 2.08 -0.69
N SER A 78 -1.93 1.22 -1.51
CA SER A 78 -2.85 1.64 -2.58
C SER A 78 -4.27 1.78 -2.07
N SER A 79 -4.52 2.80 -1.25
CA SER A 79 -5.90 3.24 -1.03
C SER A 79 -6.33 4.12 -2.22
N LEU A 80 -6.76 3.48 -3.31
CA LEU A 80 -7.57 4.14 -4.33
C LEU A 80 -8.98 4.33 -3.76
N CYS A 81 -9.17 5.40 -3.00
CA CYS A 81 -10.48 5.83 -2.53
C CYS A 81 -11.06 6.82 -3.54
N TYR A 82 -11.79 6.31 -4.54
CA TYR A 82 -12.60 7.16 -5.43
C TYR A 82 -14.00 7.24 -4.86
N PHE A 83 -14.43 8.44 -4.45
CA PHE A 83 -15.70 8.67 -3.76
C PHE A 83 -16.92 8.82 -4.68
N ASP A 84 -16.71 8.91 -5.99
CA ASP A 84 -17.77 9.08 -7.00
C ASP A 84 -17.50 8.15 -8.18
N VAL A 85 -18.07 6.94 -8.12
CA VAL A 85 -17.84 5.87 -9.10
C VAL A 85 -19.18 5.30 -9.56
N LYS A 86 -19.38 5.20 -10.88
CA LYS A 86 -20.63 4.70 -11.47
C LYS A 86 -20.58 3.19 -11.69
N ASP A 87 -19.44 2.67 -12.15
CA ASP A 87 -19.16 1.24 -12.27
C ASP A 87 -17.98 0.83 -11.38
N PRO A 88 -18.21 0.35 -10.14
CA PRO A 88 -17.15 -0.04 -9.22
C PRO A 88 -16.22 -1.15 -9.75
N GLN A 89 -16.70 -2.00 -10.65
CA GLN A 89 -15.89 -3.08 -11.20
C GLN A 89 -14.85 -2.52 -12.17
N ALA A 90 -15.31 -1.82 -13.22
CA ALA A 90 -14.44 -1.28 -14.25
C ALA A 90 -13.62 -0.07 -13.77
N GLU A 91 -14.18 0.78 -12.90
CA GLU A 91 -13.54 2.03 -12.49
C GLU A 91 -12.71 1.90 -11.20
N MET A 92 -12.84 0.79 -10.45
CA MET A 92 -12.04 0.57 -9.25
C MET A 92 -11.38 -0.82 -9.15
N VAL A 93 -12.11 -1.94 -9.27
CA VAL A 93 -11.49 -3.28 -9.12
C VAL A 93 -10.37 -3.49 -10.12
N GLU A 94 -10.68 -3.36 -11.41
CA GLU A 94 -9.71 -3.64 -12.47
C GLU A 94 -8.46 -2.74 -12.36
N PRO A 95 -8.59 -1.41 -12.17
CA PRO A 95 -7.45 -0.53 -11.93
C PRO A 95 -6.60 -0.91 -10.71
N VAL A 96 -7.24 -1.23 -9.58
CA VAL A 96 -6.55 -1.60 -8.33
C VAL A 96 -5.80 -2.92 -8.53
N VAL A 97 -6.49 -3.95 -9.01
CA VAL A 97 -5.90 -5.28 -9.24
C VAL A 97 -4.78 -5.19 -10.25
N LYS A 98 -5.01 -4.53 -11.39
CA LYS A 98 -3.98 -4.36 -12.42
C LYS A 98 -2.79 -3.56 -11.89
N GLY A 99 -3.04 -2.52 -11.10
CA GLY A 99 -2.00 -1.71 -10.49
C GLY A 99 -1.13 -2.50 -9.51
N THR A 100 -1.75 -3.28 -8.62
CA THR A 100 -1.00 -4.13 -7.68
C THR A 100 -0.24 -5.23 -8.40
N LEU A 101 -0.85 -5.91 -9.36
CA LEU A 101 -0.19 -6.96 -10.14
C LEU A 101 0.98 -6.42 -10.96
N ASN A 102 0.90 -5.19 -11.47
CA ASN A 102 2.02 -4.55 -12.15
C ASN A 102 3.21 -4.34 -11.20
N VAL A 103 2.96 -3.84 -9.99
CA VAL A 103 4.00 -3.68 -8.95
C VAL A 103 4.58 -5.03 -8.52
N LEU A 104 3.74 -6.04 -8.30
CA LEU A 104 4.18 -7.38 -7.94
C LEU A 104 4.96 -8.05 -9.07
N GLY A 105 4.59 -7.79 -10.32
CA GLY A 105 5.31 -8.24 -11.52
C GLY A 105 6.70 -7.62 -11.60
N SER A 106 6.83 -6.32 -11.37
CA SER A 106 8.14 -5.65 -11.25
C SER A 106 8.98 -6.22 -10.11
N TYR A 107 8.36 -6.53 -8.96
CA TYR A 107 9.04 -7.18 -7.84
C TYR A 107 9.61 -8.55 -8.21
N ALA A 108 8.81 -9.38 -8.90
CA ALA A 108 9.21 -10.74 -9.25
C ALA A 108 10.48 -10.79 -10.11
N LYS A 109 10.76 -9.71 -10.85
CA LYS A 109 11.95 -9.55 -11.70
C LYS A 109 13.23 -9.21 -10.90
N VAL A 110 13.12 -8.77 -9.64
CA VAL A 110 14.25 -8.17 -8.89
C VAL A 110 14.64 -9.03 -7.68
N PRO A 111 15.78 -9.75 -7.75
CA PRO A 111 16.20 -10.67 -6.67
C PRO A 111 16.59 -10.01 -5.34
N SER A 112 16.89 -8.71 -5.33
CA SER A 112 17.30 -8.01 -4.11
C SER A 112 16.16 -7.75 -3.13
N ILE A 113 14.91 -7.85 -3.58
CA ILE A 113 13.77 -7.49 -2.75
C ILE A 113 13.41 -8.66 -1.84
N LYS A 114 13.48 -8.41 -0.52
CA LYS A 114 13.24 -9.41 0.53
C LYS A 114 11.76 -9.64 0.83
N GLY A 115 10.90 -8.70 0.44
CA GLY A 115 9.46 -8.83 0.56
C GLY A 115 8.69 -7.55 0.26
N VAL A 116 7.38 -7.68 0.20
CA VAL A 116 6.42 -6.59 -0.02
C VAL A 116 5.43 -6.53 1.13
N LEU A 117 5.17 -5.31 1.61
CA LEU A 117 4.11 -5.05 2.58
C LEU A 117 2.97 -4.32 1.87
N ILE A 118 1.77 -4.91 1.89
CA ILE A 118 0.57 -4.32 1.32
C ILE A 118 -0.39 -3.89 2.42
N THR A 119 -0.87 -2.65 2.35
CA THR A 119 -1.91 -2.14 3.24
C THR A 119 -3.29 -2.37 2.64
N PHE A 120 -4.06 -3.26 3.25
CA PHE A 120 -5.49 -3.45 2.98
C PHE A 120 -6.31 -2.75 4.07
N SER A 121 -7.44 -3.35 4.46
CA SER A 121 -8.34 -2.84 5.49
C SER A 121 -9.00 -4.01 6.22
N ILE A 122 -9.43 -3.79 7.47
CA ILE A 122 -10.29 -4.72 8.21
C ILE A 122 -11.58 -5.02 7.45
N ALA A 123 -12.01 -4.10 6.58
CA ALA A 123 -13.12 -4.25 5.65
C ALA A 123 -13.01 -5.50 4.75
N ALA A 124 -11.80 -6.02 4.49
CA ALA A 124 -11.61 -7.26 3.74
C ALA A 124 -11.73 -8.53 4.58
N VAL A 125 -11.93 -8.40 5.90
CA VAL A 125 -11.91 -9.50 6.88
C VAL A 125 -13.28 -9.71 7.51
N ILE A 126 -13.95 -8.66 7.98
CA ILE A 126 -15.10 -8.79 8.91
C ILE A 126 -16.50 -8.79 8.27
N LEU A 127 -16.63 -8.49 6.98
CA LEU A 127 -17.93 -8.31 6.32
C LEU A 127 -18.49 -9.62 5.77
N ILE A 128 -19.00 -10.45 6.67
CA ILE A 128 -19.56 -11.79 6.38
C ILE A 128 -21.10 -11.84 6.33
N GLY A 129 -21.77 -10.69 6.46
CA GLY A 129 -23.22 -10.56 6.25
C GLY A 129 -24.09 -10.92 7.45
N LYS A 130 -23.46 -11.13 8.60
CA LYS A 130 -24.11 -11.29 9.89
C LYS A 130 -23.40 -10.43 10.93
N PRO A 131 -24.11 -9.86 11.92
CA PRO A 131 -23.45 -9.24 13.07
C PRO A 131 -22.51 -10.24 13.74
N LEU A 132 -21.33 -9.76 14.12
CA LEU A 132 -20.41 -10.55 14.93
C LEU A 132 -20.97 -10.60 16.36
N ALA A 133 -21.07 -11.80 16.94
CA ALA A 133 -21.41 -11.95 18.35
C ALA A 133 -20.21 -11.54 19.23
N ASP A 134 -20.47 -11.16 20.48
CA ASP A 134 -19.46 -10.61 21.39
C ASP A 134 -18.28 -11.56 21.67
N ASP A 135 -18.49 -12.87 21.53
CA ASP A 135 -17.51 -13.93 21.76
C ASP A 135 -16.74 -14.35 20.50
N VAL A 136 -17.02 -13.75 19.35
CA VAL A 136 -16.35 -14.08 18.09
C VAL A 136 -14.95 -13.48 18.06
N VAL A 137 -13.95 -14.35 17.92
CA VAL A 137 -12.56 -13.96 17.63
C VAL A 137 -12.37 -13.94 16.11
N VAL A 138 -12.02 -12.78 15.58
CA VAL A 138 -11.64 -12.60 14.18
C VAL A 138 -10.13 -12.77 14.06
N ASP A 139 -9.69 -13.56 13.07
CA ASP A 139 -8.28 -13.79 12.77
C ASP A 139 -8.02 -13.73 11.24
N GLU A 140 -6.79 -14.02 10.82
CA GLU A 140 -6.34 -13.93 9.43
C GLU A 140 -6.95 -15.00 8.51
N THR A 141 -7.65 -16.00 9.05
CA THR A 141 -8.37 -17.00 8.25
C THR A 141 -9.69 -16.45 7.69
N TRP A 142 -10.13 -15.29 8.19
CA TRP A 142 -11.38 -14.66 7.79
C TRP A 142 -11.21 -13.81 6.53
N PHE A 143 -12.20 -13.92 5.65
CA PHE A 143 -12.35 -13.07 4.48
C PHE A 143 -13.80 -12.60 4.40
N SER A 144 -13.97 -11.33 4.04
CA SER A 144 -15.30 -10.81 3.76
C SER A 144 -15.92 -11.50 2.56
N ASP A 145 -17.25 -11.54 2.51
CA ASP A 145 -17.98 -12.08 1.38
C ASP A 145 -18.27 -10.95 0.37
N PRO A 146 -17.69 -11.00 -0.86
CA PRO A 146 -17.92 -9.98 -1.88
C PRO A 146 -19.41 -9.78 -2.20
N ILE A 147 -20.20 -10.85 -2.17
CA ILE A 147 -21.65 -10.80 -2.47
C ILE A 147 -22.39 -10.04 -1.37
N VAL A 148 -22.00 -10.23 -0.11
CA VAL A 148 -22.55 -9.47 1.01
C VAL A 148 -22.17 -8.00 0.88
N CYS A 149 -20.90 -7.73 0.60
CA CYS A 149 -20.36 -6.37 0.48
C CYS A 149 -21.11 -5.57 -0.59
N GLU A 150 -21.41 -6.17 -1.74
CA GLU A 150 -22.19 -5.53 -2.82
C GLU A 150 -23.66 -5.26 -2.42
N LYS A 151 -24.27 -6.19 -1.68
CA LYS A 151 -25.68 -6.06 -1.27
C LYS A 151 -25.93 -4.97 -0.25
N LEU A 152 -24.93 -4.61 0.56
CA LEU A 152 -25.07 -3.61 1.61
C LEU A 152 -25.15 -2.17 1.07
N LYS A 153 -24.88 -1.94 -0.23
CA LYS A 153 -25.14 -0.70 -1.02
C LYS A 153 -24.71 0.64 -0.40
N VAL A 154 -23.97 0.62 0.68
CA VAL A 154 -23.31 1.78 1.28
C VAL A 154 -21.89 1.82 0.73
N PHE A 155 -21.42 3.01 0.35
CA PHE A 155 -20.15 3.24 -0.35
C PHE A 155 -18.96 2.48 0.27
N ASP A 156 -18.84 2.50 1.60
CA ASP A 156 -17.77 1.78 2.33
C ASP A 156 -17.81 0.25 2.13
N PHE A 157 -18.99 -0.32 1.90
CA PHE A 157 -19.16 -1.76 1.69
C PHE A 157 -18.88 -2.16 0.25
N LEU A 158 -19.12 -1.28 -0.73
CA LEU A 158 -18.63 -1.50 -2.09
C LEU A 158 -17.11 -1.59 -2.09
N LEU A 159 -16.44 -0.62 -1.47
CA LEU A 159 -14.98 -0.61 -1.31
C LEU A 159 -14.46 -1.91 -0.64
N SER A 160 -15.21 -2.44 0.31
CA SER A 160 -14.89 -3.70 0.98
C SER A 160 -14.90 -4.92 0.05
N SER A 161 -15.85 -4.99 -0.89
CA SER A 161 -15.88 -6.03 -1.92
C SER A 161 -14.61 -5.98 -2.77
N LEU A 162 -14.24 -4.76 -3.22
CA LEU A 162 -13.07 -4.53 -4.08
C LEU A 162 -11.78 -4.95 -3.38
N ILE A 163 -11.58 -4.49 -2.14
CA ILE A 163 -10.38 -4.78 -1.33
C ILE A 163 -10.28 -6.28 -1.06
N THR A 164 -11.41 -6.97 -0.86
CA THR A 164 -11.43 -8.43 -0.66
C THR A 164 -11.00 -9.18 -1.92
N LEU A 165 -11.55 -8.80 -3.08
CA LEU A 165 -11.18 -9.41 -4.37
C LEU A 165 -9.71 -9.15 -4.69
N ALA A 166 -9.23 -7.91 -4.52
CA ALA A 166 -7.83 -7.56 -4.70
C ALA A 166 -6.92 -8.39 -3.80
N LYS A 167 -7.22 -8.49 -2.49
CA LYS A 167 -6.45 -9.31 -1.55
C LYS A 167 -6.33 -10.77 -2.01
N LYS A 168 -7.42 -11.38 -2.50
CA LYS A 168 -7.40 -12.76 -3.01
C LYS A 168 -6.53 -12.91 -4.26
N VAL A 169 -6.61 -11.97 -5.19
CA VAL A 169 -5.79 -11.98 -6.42
C VAL A 169 -4.32 -11.81 -6.08
N ASP A 170 -3.99 -10.90 -5.18
CA ASP A 170 -2.61 -10.63 -4.77
C ASP A 170 -1.99 -11.85 -4.08
N TRP A 171 -2.71 -12.49 -3.14
CA TRP A 171 -2.25 -13.72 -2.47
C TRP A 171 -1.98 -14.84 -3.48
N LYS A 172 -2.89 -15.05 -4.44
CA LYS A 172 -2.69 -16.06 -5.47
C LYS A 172 -1.44 -15.78 -6.31
N PHE A 173 -1.25 -14.52 -6.72
CA PHE A 173 -0.10 -14.13 -7.54
C PHE A 173 1.23 -14.35 -6.80
N VAL A 174 1.31 -13.99 -5.52
CA VAL A 174 2.57 -14.12 -4.77
C VAL A 174 2.91 -15.57 -4.46
N GLU A 175 1.91 -16.43 -4.25
CA GLU A 175 2.12 -17.88 -4.10
C GLU A 175 2.66 -18.50 -5.38
N GLU A 176 2.08 -18.14 -6.54
CA GLU A 176 2.51 -18.64 -7.85
C GLU A 176 3.92 -18.17 -8.23
N ASN A 177 4.37 -17.02 -7.72
CA ASN A 177 5.67 -16.41 -8.06
C ASN A 177 6.72 -16.49 -6.94
N GLY A 178 6.42 -17.14 -5.80
CA GLY A 178 7.35 -17.28 -4.68
C GLY A 178 7.73 -15.96 -4.02
N ILE A 179 6.83 -14.98 -4.04
CA ILE A 179 7.05 -13.63 -3.49
C ILE A 179 6.71 -13.63 -2.00
N ASN A 180 7.62 -13.09 -1.17
CA ASN A 180 7.34 -12.91 0.25
C ASN A 180 6.45 -11.68 0.46
N MET A 181 5.17 -11.90 0.76
CA MET A 181 4.19 -10.83 0.99
C MET A 181 3.69 -10.83 2.43
N VAL A 182 3.58 -9.63 3.00
CA VAL A 182 2.93 -9.35 4.26
C VAL A 182 1.78 -8.38 4.02
N THR A 183 0.64 -8.62 4.65
CA THR A 183 -0.52 -7.72 4.57
C THR A 183 -0.82 -7.12 5.93
N ILE A 184 -1.11 -5.81 5.98
CA ILE A 184 -1.70 -5.18 7.17
C ILE A 184 -3.14 -4.76 6.88
N ASN A 185 -4.04 -5.00 7.83
CA ASN A 185 -5.48 -4.77 7.68
C ASN A 185 -5.99 -3.82 8.77
N PRO A 186 -5.65 -2.52 8.70
CA PRO A 186 -6.06 -1.54 9.71
C PRO A 186 -7.57 -1.37 9.81
N CYS A 187 -8.04 -1.01 11.01
CA CYS A 187 -9.38 -0.47 11.26
C CYS A 187 -9.40 1.05 11.02
N MET A 188 -10.18 1.81 11.79
CA MET A 188 -10.07 3.27 11.79
C MET A 188 -8.69 3.69 12.30
N VAL A 189 -7.99 4.52 11.53
CA VAL A 189 -6.66 5.02 11.89
C VAL A 189 -6.75 6.47 12.32
N LEU A 190 -6.50 6.70 13.61
CA LEU A 190 -6.52 8.01 14.26
C LEU A 190 -5.10 8.44 14.63
N GLY A 191 -4.88 9.74 14.79
CA GLY A 191 -3.59 10.28 15.22
C GLY A 191 -3.31 11.69 14.70
N PRO A 192 -2.09 12.19 14.93
CA PRO A 192 -1.70 13.51 14.45
C PRO A 192 -1.59 13.51 12.92
N LEU A 193 -2.07 14.59 12.31
CA LEU A 193 -1.94 14.78 10.87
C LEU A 193 -0.59 15.41 10.55
N LEU A 194 0.24 14.72 9.76
CA LEU A 194 1.48 15.29 9.20
C LEU A 194 1.21 16.26 8.04
N ARG A 195 -0.03 16.31 7.54
CA ARG A 195 -0.50 17.25 6.51
C ARG A 195 -1.80 17.91 6.95
N SER A 196 -2.16 19.04 6.34
CA SER A 196 -3.41 19.76 6.60
C SER A 196 -4.67 19.12 5.98
N THR A 197 -4.56 17.94 5.38
CA THR A 197 -5.69 17.22 4.76
C THR A 197 -6.20 16.12 5.68
N LEU A 198 -7.51 16.07 5.89
CA LEU A 198 -8.16 14.98 6.62
C LEU A 198 -8.06 13.66 5.84
N ASN A 199 -8.00 12.55 6.58
CA ASN A 199 -8.10 11.21 6.02
C ASN A 199 -9.56 10.71 6.13
N ALA A 200 -9.88 9.62 5.44
CA ALA A 200 -11.23 9.05 5.45
C ALA A 200 -11.71 8.59 6.84
N SER A 201 -10.80 8.31 7.78
CA SER A 201 -11.15 7.90 9.15
C SER A 201 -11.41 9.08 10.10
N VAL A 202 -10.74 10.21 9.90
CA VAL A 202 -10.78 11.39 10.78
C VAL A 202 -11.85 12.37 10.31
N GLU A 203 -12.10 12.48 9.00
CA GLU A 203 -13.11 13.38 8.44
C GLU A 203 -14.51 13.17 9.03
N PRO A 204 -15.06 11.94 9.13
CA PRO A 204 -16.37 11.73 9.76
C PRO A 204 -16.41 12.19 11.22
N ILE A 205 -15.32 12.03 11.97
CA ILE A 205 -15.25 12.41 13.39
C ILE A 205 -15.25 13.93 13.55
N VAL A 206 -14.49 14.64 12.71
CA VAL A 206 -14.48 16.11 12.70
C VAL A 206 -15.86 16.66 12.36
N ASN A 207 -16.63 15.98 11.51
CA ASN A 207 -17.98 16.41 11.14
C ASN A 207 -19.06 16.12 12.21
N LEU A 208 -18.72 15.42 13.30
CA LEU A 208 -19.64 15.12 14.40
C LEU A 208 -19.63 16.18 15.52
N VAL A 209 -18.67 17.10 15.51
CA VAL A 209 -18.49 18.20 16.49
C VAL A 209 -18.84 19.55 15.88
#